data_AF-A0A091C5R6-F1
#
_entry.id   AF-A0A091C5R6-F1
#
_cell.length_a   1.000
_cell.length_b   1.000
_cell.length_c   1.000
_cell.angle_alpha   90.00
_cell.angle_beta   90.00
_cell.angle_gamma   90.00
#
_symmetry.space_group_name_H-M   'P 1'
#
loop_
_entity.id
_entity.type
_entity.pdbx_description
1 polymer ?
#
loop_
_entity_poly.entity_id
_entity_poly.type
_entity_poly.pdbx_seq_one_letter_code
_entity_poly.pdbx_strand_id
1 'polypeptide(L)'
;MEIQAPFFAFNPKSYFYGEQLLALAKKADELAEKYPYMTIFVTAPYADLANIAKQTKHIIVTAQHMDGMEPGRGMGAVLPESIAAAGAGAGFFKSR
;
A
#
# COMPACT_ATOMS: atom_id res chain seq x y z
N MET A 1 -6.38 -13.39 -1.40
CA MET A 1 -7.07 -12.12 -1.63
C MET A 1 -7.67 -12.18 -3.01
N GLU A 2 -8.96 -11.94 -3.17
CA GLU A 2 -9.61 -11.92 -4.47
C GLU A 2 -9.80 -10.46 -4.89
N ILE A 3 -9.15 -10.05 -5.98
CA ILE A 3 -9.23 -8.68 -6.51
C ILE A 3 -10.42 -8.63 -7.46
N GLN A 4 -11.40 -7.78 -7.16
CA GLN A 4 -12.61 -7.64 -7.97
C GLN A 4 -12.49 -6.42 -8.90
N ALA A 5 -12.82 -6.60 -10.17
CA ALA A 5 -13.02 -5.50 -11.10
C ALA A 5 -14.44 -4.92 -10.92
N PRO A 6 -14.61 -3.59 -10.99
CA PRO A 6 -13.58 -2.58 -11.22
C PRO A 6 -12.70 -2.33 -9.98
N PHE A 7 -11.45 -1.91 -10.21
CA PHE A 7 -10.58 -1.44 -9.14
C PHE A 7 -10.17 0.01 -9.35
N PHE A 8 -9.93 0.72 -8.25
CA PHE A 8 -9.42 2.07 -8.22
C PHE A 8 -8.07 2.09 -7.49
N ALA A 9 -7.07 2.72 -8.06
CA ALA A 9 -5.75 2.83 -7.46
C ALA A 9 -5.37 4.31 -7.28
N PHE A 10 -5.09 4.69 -6.04
CA PHE A 10 -4.58 6.00 -5.68
C PHE A 10 -3.09 5.91 -5.31
N ASN A 11 -2.24 6.51 -6.12
CA ASN A 11 -0.82 6.62 -5.86
C ASN A 11 -0.44 8.11 -5.65
N PRO A 12 -0.19 8.54 -4.39
CA PRO A 12 0.16 9.93 -4.07
C PRO A 12 1.59 10.31 -4.50
N LYS A 13 2.39 9.37 -5.01
CA LYS A 13 3.84 9.55 -5.20
C LYS A 13 4.45 10.17 -3.93
N SER A 14 5.23 11.23 -4.06
CA SER A 14 5.81 11.96 -2.92
C SER A 14 5.04 13.24 -2.56
N TYR A 15 3.79 13.41 -3.04
CA TYR A 15 2.99 14.60 -2.77
C TYR A 15 2.28 14.55 -1.40
N PHE A 16 1.93 13.35 -0.92
CA PHE A 16 1.29 13.16 0.37
C PHE A 16 2.03 12.12 1.21
N TYR A 17 2.13 12.38 2.51
CA TYR A 17 2.76 11.52 3.51
C TYR A 17 2.20 11.85 4.91
N GLY A 18 2.47 11.01 5.90
CA GLY A 18 2.05 11.19 7.28
C GLY A 18 0.53 11.35 7.44
N GLU A 19 0.11 12.31 8.27
CA GLU A 19 -1.30 12.53 8.62
C GLU A 19 -2.20 12.87 7.42
N GLN A 20 -1.68 13.59 6.43
CA GLN A 20 -2.45 13.93 5.23
C GLN A 20 -2.78 12.67 4.42
N LEU A 21 -1.80 11.79 4.24
CA LEU A 21 -2.01 10.53 3.55
C LEU A 21 -2.91 9.59 4.37
N LEU A 22 -2.73 9.54 5.69
CA LEU A 22 -3.59 8.76 6.58
C LEU A 22 -5.06 9.20 6.48
N ALA A 23 -5.33 10.50 6.45
CA ALA A 23 -6.69 11.02 6.30
C ALA A 23 -7.32 10.59 4.96
N LEU A 24 -6.55 10.65 3.86
CA LEU A 24 -7.00 10.16 2.56
C LEU A 24 -7.23 8.64 2.56
N ALA A 25 -6.35 7.88 3.21
CA ALA A 25 -6.46 6.42 3.30
C ALA A 25 -7.69 6.00 4.11
N LYS A 26 -7.97 6.65 5.25
CA LYS A 26 -9.20 6.44 6.02
C LYS A 26 -10.44 6.76 5.19
N LYS A 27 -10.39 7.83 4.40
CA LYS A 27 -11.52 8.17 3.52
C LYS A 27 -11.73 7.12 2.43
N ALA A 28 -10.64 6.61 1.86
CA ALA A 28 -10.70 5.50 0.90
C ALA A 28 -11.25 4.22 1.56
N ASP A 29 -10.91 3.95 2.81
CA ASP A 29 -11.40 2.81 3.60
C ASP A 29 -12.91 2.85 3.81
N GLU A 30 -13.45 4.02 4.21
CA GLU A 30 -14.90 4.24 4.31
C GLU A 30 -15.62 4.02 2.96
N LEU A 31 -14.99 4.43 1.85
CA LEU A 31 -15.56 4.27 0.52
C LEU A 31 -15.50 2.81 0.05
N ALA A 32 -14.45 2.07 0.40
CA ALA A 32 -14.34 0.63 0.12
C ALA A 32 -15.41 -0.16 0.88
N GLU A 33 -15.70 0.21 2.13
CA GLU A 33 -16.81 -0.37 2.90
C GLU A 33 -18.17 -0.07 2.24
N LYS A 34 -18.38 1.17 1.81
CA LYS A 34 -19.62 1.61 1.16
C LYS A 34 -19.85 0.96 -0.22
N TYR A 35 -18.77 0.68 -0.96
CA TYR A 35 -18.83 0.14 -2.32
C TYR A 35 -18.08 -1.20 -2.40
N PRO A 36 -18.61 -2.28 -1.79
CA PRO A 36 -17.89 -3.55 -1.62
C PRO A 36 -17.60 -4.28 -2.94
N TYR A 37 -18.22 -3.86 -4.05
CA TYR A 37 -17.96 -4.37 -5.40
C TYR A 37 -16.73 -3.75 -6.08
N MET A 38 -16.10 -2.74 -5.46
CA MET A 38 -14.94 -2.04 -6.01
C MET A 38 -13.73 -2.23 -5.10
N THR A 39 -12.63 -2.76 -5.67
CA THR A 39 -11.38 -2.88 -4.93
C THR A 39 -10.64 -1.55 -4.93
N ILE A 40 -10.24 -1.03 -3.77
CA ILE A 40 -9.48 0.23 -3.67
C ILE A 40 -8.06 -0.05 -3.18
N PHE A 41 -7.07 0.40 -3.96
CA PHE A 41 -5.66 0.39 -3.60
C PHE A 41 -5.20 1.78 -3.21
N VAL A 42 -4.47 1.89 -2.10
CA VAL A 42 -3.83 3.14 -1.66
C VAL A 42 -2.34 2.89 -1.53
N THR A 43 -1.53 3.65 -2.28
CA THR A 43 -0.08 3.53 -2.22
C THR A 43 0.50 4.44 -1.15
N ALA A 44 1.39 3.91 -0.31
CA ALA A 44 2.04 4.65 0.76
C ALA A 44 3.56 4.49 0.74
N PRO A 45 4.32 5.53 1.14
CA PRO A 45 5.75 5.40 1.38
C PRO A 45 6.00 4.45 2.56
N TYR A 46 7.20 3.88 2.62
CA TYR A 46 7.55 2.86 3.61
C TYR A 46 7.35 3.32 5.06
N ALA A 47 7.63 4.59 5.33
CA ALA A 47 7.46 5.20 6.64
C ALA A 47 5.99 5.20 7.14
N ASP A 48 5.02 5.17 6.22
CA ASP A 48 3.60 5.25 6.55
C ASP A 48 2.86 3.91 6.43
N LEU A 49 3.45 2.89 5.79
CA LEU A 49 2.81 1.60 5.51
C LEU A 49 2.16 0.99 6.74
N ALA A 50 2.95 0.79 7.80
CA ALA A 50 2.47 0.16 9.02
C ALA A 50 1.40 0.97 9.74
N ASN A 51 1.46 2.30 9.65
CA ASN A 51 0.49 3.17 10.29
C ASN A 51 -0.86 3.10 9.57
N ILE A 52 -0.85 3.19 8.24
CA ILE A 52 -2.06 3.15 7.42
C ILE A 52 -2.69 1.75 7.48
N ALA A 53 -1.90 0.69 7.33
CA ALA A 53 -2.39 -0.69 7.39
C ALA A 53 -3.06 -1.01 8.74
N LYS A 54 -2.56 -0.48 9.86
CA LYS A 54 -3.18 -0.67 11.19
C LYS A 54 -4.50 0.07 11.37
N GLN A 55 -4.73 1.14 10.60
CA GLN A 55 -5.86 2.05 10.79
C GLN A 55 -6.91 1.95 9.68
N THR A 56 -6.77 0.98 8.78
CA THR A 56 -7.68 0.71 7.66
C THR A 56 -7.98 -0.79 7.59
N LYS A 57 -9.12 -1.16 7.01
CA LYS A 57 -9.62 -2.56 7.03
C LYS A 57 -10.08 -3.08 5.67
N HIS A 58 -10.56 -2.19 4.81
CA HIS A 58 -11.25 -2.49 3.56
C HIS A 58 -10.40 -2.16 2.32
N ILE A 59 -9.49 -1.19 2.41
CA ILE A 59 -8.54 -0.89 1.32
C ILE A 59 -7.37 -1.88 1.30
N ILE A 60 -6.75 -1.98 0.13
CA ILE A 60 -5.48 -2.67 -0.07
C ILE A 60 -4.36 -1.63 0.01
N VAL A 61 -3.59 -1.66 1.10
CA VAL A 61 -2.40 -0.82 1.24
C VAL A 61 -1.29 -1.36 0.34
N THR A 62 -0.68 -0.48 -0.44
CA THR A 62 0.37 -0.83 -1.41
C THR A 62 1.67 -0.07 -1.15
N ALA A 63 2.81 -0.73 -1.29
CA ALA A 63 4.11 -0.08 -1.20
C ALA A 63 4.48 0.59 -2.54
N GLN A 64 5.16 1.74 -2.47
CA GLN A 64 5.57 2.51 -3.66
C GLN A 64 6.58 1.77 -4.53
N HIS A 65 7.43 0.92 -3.94
CA HIS A 65 8.42 0.13 -4.65
C HIS A 65 8.81 -1.11 -3.81
N MET A 66 9.33 -2.13 -4.46
CA MET A 66 10.00 -3.27 -3.84
C MET A 66 11.15 -3.75 -4.72
N ASP A 67 12.20 -4.26 -4.09
CA ASP A 67 13.36 -4.84 -4.75
C ASP A 67 13.17 -6.35 -4.93
N GLY A 68 13.48 -6.87 -6.12
CA GLY A 68 13.38 -8.29 -6.44
C GLY A 68 14.58 -9.07 -5.93
N MET A 69 14.83 -9.03 -4.62
CA MET A 69 15.95 -9.70 -3.98
C MET A 69 15.53 -10.44 -2.72
N GLU A 70 16.27 -11.51 -2.42
CA GLU A 70 16.10 -12.28 -1.20
C GLU A 70 16.74 -11.58 0.02
N PRO A 71 16.26 -11.86 1.25
CA PRO A 71 16.89 -11.37 2.46
C PRO A 71 18.38 -11.70 2.53
N GLY A 72 19.23 -10.67 2.67
CA GLY A 72 20.68 -10.88 2.71
C GLY A 72 21.49 -9.63 2.38
N ARG A 73 22.53 -9.79 1.55
CA ARG A 73 23.41 -8.69 1.13
C ARG A 73 22.63 -7.67 0.32
N GLY A 74 22.46 -6.46 0.85
CA GLY A 74 21.81 -5.35 0.15
C GLY A 74 21.30 -4.28 1.13
N MET A 75 22.22 -3.51 1.70
CA MET A 75 21.86 -2.41 2.60
C MET A 75 20.96 -1.40 1.88
N GLY A 76 19.82 -1.07 2.48
CA GLY A 76 18.86 -0.10 1.94
C GLY A 76 17.88 -0.68 0.93
N ALA A 77 17.93 -1.98 0.63
CA ALA A 77 16.92 -2.63 -0.20
C ALA A 77 15.57 -2.77 0.52
N VAL A 78 14.49 -2.68 -0.24
CA VAL A 78 13.12 -2.83 0.21
C VAL A 78 12.62 -4.22 -0.17
N LEU A 79 12.77 -5.15 0.76
CA LEU A 79 12.37 -6.54 0.58
C LEU A 79 10.84 -6.69 0.49
N PRO A 80 10.31 -7.58 -0.38
CA PRO A 80 8.89 -7.90 -0.44
C PRO A 80 8.34 -8.37 0.91
N GLU A 81 9.09 -9.18 1.66
CA GLU A 81 8.69 -9.70 2.96
C GLU A 81 8.61 -8.59 4.02
N SER A 82 9.47 -7.58 3.92
CA SER A 82 9.50 -6.45 4.85
C SER A 82 8.27 -5.56 4.70
N ILE A 83 7.88 -5.23 3.46
CA ILE A 83 6.67 -4.45 3.21
C ILE A 83 5.40 -5.24 3.52
N ALA A 84 5.40 -6.56 3.27
CA ALA A 84 4.29 -7.43 3.67
C ALA A 84 4.13 -7.48 5.20
N ALA A 85 5.24 -7.58 5.95
CA ALA A 85 5.24 -7.50 7.40
C ALA A 85 4.75 -6.14 7.94
N ALA A 86 4.96 -5.07 7.18
CA ALA A 86 4.39 -3.74 7.47
C ALA A 86 2.89 -3.63 7.10
N GLY A 87 2.27 -4.69 6.54
CA GLY A 87 0.85 -4.73 6.20
C GLY A 87 0.52 -4.31 4.77
N ALA A 88 1.51 -4.19 3.88
CA ALA A 88 1.25 -4.01 2.46
C ALA A 88 0.68 -5.30 1.84
N GLY A 89 -0.43 -5.19 1.10
CA GLY A 89 -1.01 -6.29 0.33
C GLY A 89 -0.45 -6.42 -1.10
N ALA A 90 0.23 -5.38 -1.60
CA ALA A 90 0.94 -5.38 -2.87
C ALA A 90 2.06 -4.32 -2.90
N GLY A 91 2.93 -4.39 -3.90
CA GLY A 91 3.99 -3.40 -4.13
C GLY A 91 4.28 -3.24 -5.62
N PHE A 92 4.77 -2.06 -6.02
CA PHE A 92 5.24 -1.86 -7.39
C PHE A 92 6.64 -2.43 -7.56
N PHE A 93 6.82 -3.30 -8.54
CA PHE A 93 8.13 -3.77 -8.95
C PHE A 93 8.46 -3.21 -10.32
N LYS A 94 9.67 -2.68 -10.48
CA LYS A 94 10.17 -2.25 -11.78
C LYS A 94 11.28 -3.20 -12.22
N SER A 95 10.95 -4.12 -13.13
CA SER A 95 11.96 -4.82 -13.92
C SER A 95 12.69 -3.76 -14.75
N ARG A 96 13.98 -3.56 -14.47
CA ARG A 96 14.87 -3.05 -15.52
C ARG A 96 15.15 -4.19 -16.50
#